data_AF-X1FFQ3-F1
#
_entry.id   AF-X1FFQ3-F1
#
_cell.length_a   1.000
_cell.length_b   1.000
_cell.length_c   1.000
_cell.angle_alpha   90.00
_cell.angle_beta   90.00
_cell.angle_gamma   90.00
#
_symmetry.space_group_name_H-M   'P 1'
#
loop_
_entity.id
_entity.type
_entity.pdbx_description
1 polymer ?
#
loop_
_entity_poly.entity_id
_entity_poly.type
_entity_poly.pdbx_seq_one_letter_code
_entity_poly.pdbx_strand_id
1 'polypeptide(L)' 'PKLVEEIIAMGPRRVVYVSCNPATQVRDLRQLYGGGYRLGTIQPVDMFPHTPHIENLCVLDKLDAREGGEP' A
#
# COMPACT_ATOMS: atom_id res chain seq x y z
N PRO A 1 13.22 -1.27 4.64
CA PRO A 1 13.13 0.16 5.00
C PRO A 1 12.34 0.28 6.29
N LYS A 2 12.90 0.94 7.31
CA LYS A 2 12.41 0.84 8.71
C LYS A 2 10.91 1.12 8.88
N LEU A 3 10.36 2.10 8.16
CA LEU A 3 8.95 2.48 8.29
C LEU A 3 7.97 1.37 7.90
N VAL A 4 8.21 0.64 6.82
CA VAL A 4 7.28 -0.42 6.38
C VAL A 4 7.26 -1.56 7.40
N GLU A 5 8.42 -1.90 7.95
CA GLU A 5 8.57 -2.90 9.02
C GLU A 5 7.85 -2.44 10.29
N GLU A 6 7.97 -1.17 10.66
CA GLU A 6 7.25 -0.57 11.80
C GLU A 6 5.73 -0.57 11.59
N ILE A 7 5.23 -0.24 10.39
CA ILE A 7 3.79 -0.33 10.06
C ILE A 7 3.30 -1.77 10.23
N ILE A 8 4.09 -2.75 9.78
CA ILE A 8 3.73 -4.17 9.95
C ILE A 8 3.69 -4.54 11.43
N ALA A 9 4.66 -4.09 12.22
CA ALA A 9 4.75 -4.36 13.66
C ALA A 9 3.62 -3.69 14.47
N MET A 10 3.23 -2.46 14.12
CA MET A 10 2.10 -1.76 14.75
C MET A 10 0.76 -2.41 14.42
N GLY A 11 0.65 -3.06 13.25
CA GLY A 11 -0.56 -3.78 12.82
C GLY A 11 -1.85 -2.95 12.72
N PRO A 12 -1.85 -1.69 12.23
CA PRO A 12 -3.10 -0.97 11.98
C PRO A 12 -4.02 -1.77 11.05
N ARG A 13 -5.33 -1.69 11.30
CA ARG A 13 -6.33 -2.38 10.46
C ARG A 13 -6.31 -1.92 9.01
N ARG A 14 -5.96 -0.65 8.76
CA ARG A 14 -5.96 -0.03 7.43
C ARG A 14 -4.77 0.89 7.25
N VAL A 15 -4.18 0.87 6.06
CA VAL A 15 -3.11 1.77 5.63
C VAL A 15 -3.55 2.45 4.34
N VAL A 16 -3.51 3.79 4.31
CA VAL A 16 -3.70 4.57 3.09
C VAL A 16 -2.33 5.11 2.68
N TYR A 17 -1.81 4.62 1.55
CA TYR A 17 -0.49 4.97 1.03
C TYR A 17 -0.66 5.90 -0.17
N VAL A 18 -0.22 7.16 -0.05
CA VAL A 18 -0.09 8.10 -1.17
C VAL A 18 1.37 8.20 -1.63
N SER A 19 1.62 8.11 -2.93
CA SER A 19 2.97 8.17 -3.52
C SER A 19 2.99 8.86 -4.87
N CYS A 20 3.99 9.72 -5.10
CA CYS A 20 4.30 10.30 -6.40
C CYS A 20 5.17 9.37 -7.29
N ASN A 21 5.65 8.26 -6.72
CA ASN A 21 6.50 7.29 -7.40
C ASN A 21 5.90 5.88 -7.32
N PRO A 22 5.27 5.40 -8.40
CA PRO A 22 4.66 4.06 -8.44
C PRO A 22 5.67 2.92 -8.24
N ALA A 23 6.92 3.08 -8.70
CA ALA A 23 7.92 2.01 -8.64
C ALA A 23 8.37 1.73 -7.20
N THR A 24 8.63 2.78 -6.40
CA THR A 24 8.97 2.60 -4.98
C THR A 24 7.76 2.15 -4.17
N GLN A 25 6.56 2.60 -4.54
CA GLN A 25 5.31 2.15 -3.92
C GLN A 25 5.11 0.64 -4.11
N VAL A 26 5.32 0.09 -5.31
CA VAL A 26 5.23 -1.37 -5.55
C VAL A 26 6.19 -2.17 -4.67
N ARG A 27 7.42 -1.69 -4.46
CA ARG A 27 8.40 -2.34 -3.57
C ARG A 27 7.87 -2.42 -2.13
N ASP A 28 7.24 -1.36 -1.65
CA ASP A 28 6.72 -1.29 -0.28
C ASP A 28 5.43 -2.09 -0.13
N LEU A 29 4.54 -2.06 -1.14
CA LEU A 29 3.32 -2.88 -1.19
C LEU A 29 3.64 -4.38 -1.12
N ARG A 30 4.71 -4.84 -1.78
CA ARG A 30 5.17 -6.24 -1.68
C ARG A 30 5.57 -6.63 -0.25
N GLN A 31 6.23 -5.72 0.47
CA GLN A 31 6.60 -5.96 1.87
C GLN A 31 5.37 -5.97 2.78
N LEU A 32 4.44 -5.02 2.59
CA LEU A 32 3.16 -5.01 3.32
C LEU A 32 2.34 -6.26 3.05
N TYR A 33 2.33 -6.75 1.80
CA TYR A 33 1.68 -8.01 1.43
C TYR A 33 2.27 -9.19 2.20
N GLY A 34 3.59 -9.33 2.21
CA GLY A 34 4.28 -10.35 3.04
C GLY A 34 4.04 -10.18 4.54
N GLY A 35 3.77 -8.94 4.99
CA GLY A 35 3.38 -8.61 6.36
C GLY A 35 1.91 -8.83 6.69
N GLY A 36 1.13 -9.48 5.81
CA GLY A 36 -0.27 -9.82 6.06
C GLY A 36 -1.26 -8.69 5.79
N TYR A 37 -0.95 -7.80 4.86
CA TYR A 37 -1.91 -6.81 4.34
C TYR A 37 -2.38 -7.21 2.94
N ARG A 38 -3.65 -6.94 2.65
CA ARG A 38 -4.22 -7.11 1.31
C ARG A 38 -4.43 -5.75 0.67
N LEU A 39 -4.04 -5.64 -0.60
CA LEU A 39 -4.32 -4.46 -1.40
C LEU A 39 -5.78 -4.46 -1.83
N GLY A 40 -6.50 -3.40 -1.50
CA GLY A 40 -7.86 -3.15 -1.94
C GLY A 40 -7.87 -2.23 -3.16
N THR A 41 -8.13 -0.95 -2.94
CA THR A 41 -8.26 0.04 -4.01
C THR A 41 -6.92 0.67 -4.37
N ILE A 42 -6.72 0.90 -5.67
CA ILE A 42 -5.66 1.75 -6.20
C ILE A 42 -6.33 2.87 -7.02
N GLN A 43 -5.95 4.12 -6.78
CA GLN A 43 -6.45 5.29 -7.49
C GLN A 43 -5.29 6.22 -7.88
N PRO A 44 -4.88 6.22 -9.16
CA PRO A 44 -4.03 7.27 -9.70
C PRO A 44 -4.78 8.59 -9.78
N VAL A 45 -4.13 9.69 -9.45
CA VAL A 45 -4.68 11.05 -9.46
C VAL A 45 -3.70 11.95 -10.22
N ASP A 46 -4.19 12.57 -11.29
CA ASP A 46 -3.47 13.65 -11.95
C ASP A 46 -3.65 14.96 -11.17
N MET A 47 -2.71 15.24 -10.27
CA MET A 47 -2.67 16.50 -9.52
C MET A 47 -1.93 17.61 -10.30
N PHE A 48 -1.25 17.28 -11.40
CA PHE A 48 -0.39 18.20 -12.14
C PHE A 48 -0.57 18.01 -13.66
N PRO A 49 -1.69 18.50 -14.23
CA PRO A 49 -1.96 18.39 -15.65
C PRO A 49 -0.82 18.96 -16.48
N HIS A 50 -0.55 18.32 -17.62
CA HIS A 50 0.54 18.68 -18.55
C HIS A 50 1.96 18.41 -18.01
N THR A 51 2.10 17.65 -16.93
CA THR A 51 3.37 17.12 -16.46
C THR A 51 3.37 15.58 -16.53
N PRO A 52 4.54 14.92 -16.50
CA PRO A 52 4.59 13.46 -16.40
C PRO A 52 4.29 12.93 -14.99
N HIS A 53 3.95 13.79 -14.02
CA HIS A 53 3.79 13.41 -12.63
C HIS A 53 2.43 12.74 -12.42
N ILE A 54 2.41 11.70 -11.61
CA ILE A 54 1.18 11.04 -11.18
C ILE A 54 1.28 10.75 -9.70
N GLU A 55 0.23 11.11 -8.95
CA GLU A 55 0.09 10.67 -7.57
C GLU A 55 -0.73 9.39 -7.56
N ASN A 56 -0.36 8.42 -6.73
CA ASN A 56 -1.06 7.16 -6.63
C ASN A 56 -1.43 6.86 -5.19
N LEU A 57 -2.71 6.61 -4.96
CA LEU A 57 -3.26 6.21 -3.68
C LEU A 57 -3.54 4.71 -3.67
N CYS A 58 -3.06 4.01 -2.65
CA CYS A 58 -3.35 2.61 -2.40
C CYS A 58 -3.99 2.45 -1.01
N VAL A 59 -5.07 1.68 -0.93
CA VAL A 59 -5.69 1.29 0.34
C VAL A 59 -5.34 -0.16 0.61
N LEU A 60 -4.76 -0.43 1.78
CA LEU A 60 -4.48 -1.78 2.25
C LEU A 60 -5.22 -2.05 3.55
N ASP A 61 -5.76 -3.25 3.68
CA ASP A 61 -6.39 -3.74 4.91
C ASP A 61 -5.58 -4.90 5.48
N LYS A 62 -5.40 -4.93 6.81
CA LYS A 62 -4.75 -6.04 7.50
C LYS A 62 -5.65 -7.27 7.40
N LEU A 63 -5.09 -8.39 6.98
CA LEU A 63 -5.81 -9.65 6.97
C LEU A 63 -6.06 -10.08 8.42
N ASP A 64 -7.33 -10.22 8.77
CA ASP A 64 -7.70 -10.87 10.03
C ASP A 64 -7.33 -12.35 9.93
N ALA A 65 -6.87 -12.97 11.03
CA ALA A 65 -6.45 -14.38 11.06
C ALA A 65 -7.54 -15.39 10.64
N ARG A 66 -8.79 -14.93 10.45
CA ARG A 66 -9.95 -15.73 10.00
C ARG A 66 -10.21 -15.63 8.49
N GLU A 67 -9.57 -14.71 7.78
CA GLU A 67 -9.79 -14.49 6.34
C GLU A 67 -8.69 -15.06 5.45
N GLY A 68 -7.78 -15.86 6.02
CA GLY A 68 -6.69 -16.55 5.32
C GLY A 68 -7.13 -17.74 4.46
N GLY A 69 -8.17 -17.58 3.64
CA GLY A 69 -8.41 -18.47 2.51
C GLY A 69 -7.36 -18.22 1.42
N GLU A 70 -6.72 -19.28 0.96
CA GLU A 70 -5.66 -19.29 -0.05
C GLU A 70 -6.06 -18.62 -1.40
N PRO A 71 -5.06 -18.18 -2.20
CA PRO A 71 -5.19 -17.18 -3.26
C PRO A 71 -6.05 -17.57 -4.47
#